data_AF-A0A7W7ZT62-F1
#
_entry.id   AF-A0A7W7ZT62-F1
#
_cell.length_a   1.000
_cell.length_b   1.000
_cell.length_c   1.000
_cell.angle_alpha   90.00
_cell.angle_beta   90.00
_cell.angle_gamma   90.00
#
_symmetry.space_group_name_H-M   'P 1'
#
loop_
_entity.id
_entity.type
_entity.pdbx_description
1 polymer ?
#
loop_
_entity_poly.entity_id
_entity_poly.type
_entity_poly.pdbx_seq_one_letter_code
_entity_poly.pdbx_strand_id
1 'polypeptide(L)'
;MKLCDKIRYLREVEGSLRGLGRAMTQGELVKAIAAEMEESISQSYLSQIESGARPHLTNTSRLLLAKFFKVHPGYLVDDPEGYHAELLSDLRGLEDKLDLWLIGGAERFRRDPELRRALLAVARHEDSRGCLLLLESVLETPSLAERLLELLRPVPKLATRPLALVEPAAESASVSKRVTKKKSGPRTK
;
A
#
# COMPACT_ATOMS: atom_id res chain seq x y z
N MET A 1 6.06 23.21 -10.61
CA MET A 1 6.79 22.47 -11.66
C MET A 1 6.56 23.11 -13.01
N LYS A 2 7.57 23.07 -13.90
CA LYS A 2 7.41 23.53 -15.28
C LYS A 2 6.76 22.46 -16.15
N LEU A 3 6.12 22.87 -17.25
CA LEU A 3 5.52 21.99 -18.25
C LEU A 3 6.51 20.94 -18.75
N CYS A 4 7.75 21.32 -19.04
CA CYS A 4 8.78 20.41 -19.54
C CYS A 4 9.04 19.25 -18.57
N ASP A 5 9.12 19.54 -17.27
CA ASP A 5 9.35 18.54 -16.23
C ASP A 5 8.14 17.62 -16.08
N LYS A 6 6.92 18.17 -16.17
CA LYS A 6 5.68 17.38 -16.14
C LYS A 6 5.62 16.39 -17.30
N ILE A 7 5.99 16.79 -18.53
CA ILE A 7 6.01 15.88 -19.68
C ILE A 7 7.05 14.76 -19.49
N ARG A 8 8.24 15.07 -18.97
CA ARG A 8 9.27 14.06 -18.67
C ARG A 8 8.77 13.05 -17.63
N TYR A 9 8.16 13.53 -16.55
CA TYR A 9 7.58 12.69 -15.51
C TYR A 9 6.47 11.79 -16.05
N LEU A 10 5.58 12.32 -16.90
CA LEU A 10 4.52 11.52 -17.52
C LEU A 10 5.08 10.41 -18.42
N ARG A 11 6.21 10.63 -19.12
CA ARG A 11 6.89 9.56 -19.87
C ARG A 11 7.48 8.48 -18.97
N GLU A 12 7.93 8.83 -17.78
CA GLU A 12 8.44 7.88 -16.78
C GLU A 12 7.32 6.99 -16.22
N VAL A 13 6.21 7.62 -15.84
CA VAL A 13 5.02 6.91 -15.36
C VAL A 13 4.46 6.01 -16.45
N GLU A 14 4.28 6.52 -17.67
CA GLU A 14 3.75 5.75 -18.79
C GLU A 14 4.67 4.57 -19.15
N GLY A 15 5.99 4.79 -19.13
CA GLY A 15 6.95 3.72 -19.37
C GLY A 15 6.91 2.63 -18.31
N SER A 16 6.74 3.01 -17.04
CA SER A 16 6.52 2.06 -15.94
C SER A 16 5.22 1.28 -16.10
N LEU A 17 4.11 1.94 -16.46
CA LEU A 17 2.81 1.30 -16.69
C LEU A 17 2.84 0.31 -17.86
N ARG A 18 3.64 0.59 -18.88
CA ARG A 18 3.87 -0.31 -20.03
C ARG A 18 4.91 -1.41 -19.76
N GLY A 19 5.44 -1.49 -18.53
CA GLY A 19 6.39 -2.53 -18.12
C GLY A 19 7.82 -2.34 -18.65
N LEU A 20 8.19 -1.14 -19.10
CA LEU A 20 9.55 -0.87 -19.60
C LEU A 20 10.58 -0.68 -18.48
N GLY A 21 10.15 -0.40 -17.24
CA GLY A 21 11.04 -0.10 -16.11
C GLY A 21 11.91 1.15 -16.30
N ARG A 22 11.59 1.97 -17.30
CA ARG A 22 12.26 3.22 -17.66
C ARG A 22 11.25 4.18 -18.30
N ALA A 23 11.61 5.45 -18.42
CA ALA A 23 10.84 6.40 -19.21
C ALA A 23 10.76 6.00 -20.69
N MET A 24 9.57 6.17 -21.27
CA MET A 24 9.40 6.07 -22.72
C MET A 24 10.26 7.12 -23.42
N THR A 25 10.92 6.74 -24.50
CA THR A 25 11.60 7.71 -25.38
C THR A 25 10.57 8.57 -26.11
N GLN A 26 10.98 9.75 -26.60
CA GLN A 26 10.09 10.61 -27.39
C GLN A 26 9.57 9.88 -28.65
N GLY A 27 10.40 9.06 -29.29
CA GLY A 27 10.00 8.27 -30.46
C GLY A 27 9.00 7.17 -30.14
N GLU A 28 9.18 6.46 -29.02
CA GLU A 28 8.20 5.48 -28.52
C GLU A 28 6.87 6.16 -28.19
N LEU A 29 6.91 7.35 -27.58
CA LEU A 29 5.71 8.12 -27.26
C LEU A 29 4.93 8.53 -28.52
N VAL A 30 5.62 9.06 -29.54
CA VAL A 30 4.97 9.43 -30.82
C VAL A 30 4.30 8.23 -31.47
N LYS A 31 4.98 7.08 -31.48
CA LYS A 31 4.42 5.83 -32.03
C LYS A 31 3.22 5.35 -31.24
N ALA A 32 3.28 5.40 -29.91
CA ALA A 32 2.17 5.00 -29.05
C ALA A 32 0.95 5.93 -29.24
N ILE A 33 1.17 7.25 -29.31
CA ILE A 33 0.10 8.22 -29.59
C ILE A 33 -0.55 7.91 -30.94
N ALA A 34 0.23 7.71 -31.99
CA ALA A 34 -0.30 7.41 -33.33
C ALA A 34 -0.99 6.04 -33.43
N ALA A 35 -0.63 5.08 -32.58
CA ALA A 35 -1.25 3.76 -32.56
C ALA A 35 -2.57 3.73 -31.77
N GLU A 36 -2.69 4.57 -30.74
CA GLU A 36 -3.84 4.57 -29.81
C GLU A 36 -4.83 5.71 -30.07
N MET A 37 -4.41 6.75 -30.79
CA MET A 37 -5.19 7.95 -31.08
C MET A 37 -5.27 8.17 -32.60
N GLU A 38 -6.36 8.80 -33.07
CA GLU A 38 -6.51 9.21 -34.48
C GLU A 38 -5.70 10.48 -34.84
N GLU A 39 -4.89 10.97 -33.90
CA GLU A 39 -4.07 12.17 -34.04
C GLU A 39 -2.60 11.83 -33.83
N SER A 40 -1.69 12.62 -34.42
CA SER A 40 -0.25 12.44 -34.26
C SER A 40 0.42 13.73 -33.81
N ILE A 41 1.57 13.58 -33.16
CA ILE A 41 2.43 14.68 -32.72
C ILE A 41 3.85 14.42 -33.22
N SER A 42 4.57 15.45 -33.64
CA SER A 42 5.94 15.26 -34.14
C SER A 42 6.94 15.11 -32.99
N GLN A 43 7.95 14.28 -33.19
CA GLN A 43 9.03 14.09 -32.22
C GLN A 43 9.84 15.39 -32.01
N SER A 44 10.02 16.18 -33.07
CA SER A 44 10.63 17.52 -32.98
C SER A 44 9.83 18.45 -32.05
N TYR A 45 8.50 18.44 -32.15
CA TYR A 45 7.64 19.26 -31.30
C TYR A 45 7.71 18.84 -29.82
N LEU A 46 7.73 17.53 -29.53
CA LEU A 46 7.98 17.03 -28.17
C LEU A 46 9.35 17.47 -27.64
N SER A 47 10.40 17.41 -28.46
CA SER A 47 11.74 17.89 -28.08
C SER A 47 11.76 19.38 -27.73
N GLN A 48 11.05 20.21 -28.49
CA GLN A 48 10.92 21.65 -28.21
C GLN A 48 10.19 21.94 -26.89
N ILE A 49 9.18 21.15 -26.54
CA ILE A 49 8.47 21.27 -25.26
C ILE A 49 9.40 20.86 -24.11
N GLU A 50 10.06 19.72 -24.21
CA GLU A 50 10.89 19.17 -23.13
C GLU A 50 12.20 19.92 -22.90
N SER A 51 12.74 20.57 -23.93
CA SER A 51 13.88 21.48 -23.81
C SER A 51 13.50 22.85 -23.26
N GLY A 52 12.20 23.16 -23.18
CA GLY A 52 11.70 24.47 -22.75
C GLY A 52 11.78 25.54 -23.84
N ALA A 53 12.24 25.22 -25.05
CA ALA A 53 12.22 26.14 -26.19
C ALA A 53 10.79 26.58 -26.55
N ARG A 54 9.79 25.75 -26.20
CA ARG A 54 8.37 26.06 -26.35
C ARG A 54 7.63 25.86 -25.02
N PRO A 55 7.50 26.92 -24.20
CA PRO A 55 6.93 26.81 -22.85
C PRO A 55 5.40 26.61 -22.85
N HIS A 56 4.74 26.76 -23.99
CA HIS A 56 3.28 26.66 -24.10
C HIS A 56 2.84 25.70 -25.21
N LEU A 57 1.83 24.90 -24.90
CA LEU A 57 1.15 24.02 -25.85
C LEU A 57 -0.01 24.74 -26.53
N THR A 58 -0.26 24.41 -27.80
CA THR A 58 -1.55 24.71 -28.42
C THR A 58 -2.67 23.94 -27.71
N ASN A 59 -3.90 24.44 -27.80
CA ASN A 59 -5.05 23.78 -27.18
C ASN A 59 -5.21 22.33 -27.69
N THR A 60 -5.06 22.12 -29.00
CA THR A 60 -5.13 20.81 -29.65
C THR A 60 -4.09 19.83 -29.09
N SER A 61 -2.81 20.22 -29.05
CA SER A 61 -1.75 19.36 -28.49
C SER A 61 -1.94 19.09 -27.00
N ARG A 62 -2.46 20.08 -26.25
CA ARG A 62 -2.75 19.91 -24.83
C ARG A 62 -3.85 18.86 -24.61
N LEU A 63 -4.92 18.92 -25.38
CA LEU A 63 -6.02 17.95 -25.30
C LEU A 63 -5.55 16.55 -25.71
N LEU A 64 -4.75 16.44 -26.77
CA LEU A 64 -4.18 15.18 -27.23
C LEU A 64 -3.32 14.53 -26.14
N LEU A 65 -2.33 15.26 -25.60
CA LEU A 65 -1.45 14.75 -24.55
C LEU A 65 -2.21 14.43 -23.26
N ALA A 66 -3.20 15.25 -22.88
CA ALA A 66 -4.05 15.00 -21.73
C ALA A 66 -4.86 13.69 -21.87
N LYS A 67 -5.45 13.46 -23.05
CA LYS A 67 -6.18 12.23 -23.36
C LYS A 67 -5.29 10.99 -23.40
N PHE A 68 -4.07 11.14 -23.92
CA PHE A 68 -3.09 10.05 -23.98
C PHE A 68 -2.63 9.67 -22.57
N PHE A 69 -2.11 10.62 -21.79
CA PHE A 69 -1.60 10.38 -20.43
C PHE A 69 -2.68 10.25 -19.36
N LYS A 70 -3.97 10.34 -19.73
CA LYS A 70 -5.12 10.28 -18.81
C LYS A 70 -5.05 11.30 -17.67
N VAL A 71 -4.58 12.52 -17.98
CA VAL A 71 -4.49 13.65 -17.03
C VAL A 71 -5.45 14.77 -17.41
N HIS A 72 -5.78 15.64 -16.45
CA HIS A 72 -6.57 16.84 -16.74
C HIS A 72 -5.76 17.82 -17.60
N PRO A 73 -6.34 18.48 -18.63
CA PRO A 73 -5.62 19.43 -19.48
C PRO A 73 -4.94 20.57 -18.69
N GLY A 74 -5.52 20.97 -17.56
CA GLY A 74 -4.93 21.97 -16.65
C GLY A 74 -3.65 21.51 -15.95
N TYR A 75 -3.33 20.21 -15.95
CA TYR A 75 -2.04 19.72 -15.44
C TYR A 75 -0.89 20.10 -16.38
N LEU A 76 -1.16 20.20 -17.69
CA LEU A 76 -0.17 20.48 -18.74
C LEU A 76 0.06 21.98 -18.94
N VAL A 77 0.23 22.69 -17.83
CA VAL A 77 0.64 24.11 -17.77
C VAL A 77 1.69 24.27 -16.69
N ASP A 78 2.41 25.39 -16.70
CA ASP A 78 3.31 25.72 -15.59
C ASP A 78 2.51 25.94 -14.30
N ASP A 79 3.03 25.44 -13.20
CA ASP A 79 2.45 25.77 -11.90
C ASP A 79 2.80 27.22 -11.54
N PRO A 80 1.85 27.98 -10.96
CA PRO A 80 2.14 29.33 -10.49
C PRO A 80 3.17 29.30 -9.35
N GLU A 81 3.88 30.41 -9.16
CA GLU A 81 4.82 30.54 -8.05
C GLU A 81 4.10 30.31 -6.71
N GLY A 82 4.67 29.46 -5.84
CA GLY A 82 4.07 29.06 -4.57
C GLY A 82 3.00 27.97 -4.67
N TYR A 83 2.73 27.41 -5.85
CA TYR A 83 1.84 26.25 -5.96
C TYR A 83 2.47 24.98 -5.38
N HIS A 84 1.72 24.34 -4.50
CA HIS A 84 2.02 23.04 -3.96
C HIS A 84 0.82 22.13 -4.21
N ALA A 85 1.07 20.92 -4.73
CA ALA A 85 0.01 19.93 -4.99
C ALA A 85 -0.63 19.41 -3.69
N GLU A 86 0.03 19.63 -2.57
CA GLU A 86 -0.43 19.30 -1.23
C GLU A 86 -0.84 20.60 -0.52
N LEU A 87 -1.84 20.53 0.36
CA LEU A 87 -2.24 21.63 1.25
C LEU A 87 -1.12 21.91 2.26
N LEU A 88 -0.09 22.62 1.81
CA LEU A 88 0.96 23.16 2.65
C LEU A 88 0.41 24.45 3.26
N SER A 89 0.01 24.37 4.52
CA SER A 89 -0.05 25.56 5.37
C SER A 89 1.37 25.86 5.81
N ASP A 90 1.87 27.07 5.55
CA ASP A 90 3.19 27.54 6.00
C ASP A 90 3.35 27.58 7.53
N LEU A 91 2.32 27.20 8.29
CA LEU A 91 2.32 27.12 9.75
C LEU A 91 2.88 25.81 10.31
N ARG A 92 3.34 24.86 9.48
CA ARG A 92 3.68 23.50 9.90
C ARG A 92 5.05 23.02 9.39
N GLY A 93 5.84 22.45 10.29
CA GLY A 93 7.24 22.03 10.06
C GLY A 93 7.40 20.84 9.12
N LEU A 94 8.63 20.40 8.86
CA LEU A 94 8.91 19.24 7.98
C LEU A 94 8.32 17.92 8.53
N GLU A 95 8.30 17.77 9.86
CA GLU A 95 7.71 16.62 10.55
C GLU A 95 6.19 16.55 10.33
N ASP A 96 5.50 17.69 10.46
CA ASP A 96 4.07 17.78 10.17
C ASP A 96 3.72 17.34 8.74
N LYS A 97 4.60 17.65 7.76
CA LYS A 97 4.41 17.24 6.36
C LYS A 97 4.50 15.72 6.18
N LEU A 98 5.45 15.07 6.86
CA LEU A 98 5.57 13.62 6.83
C LEU A 98 4.34 12.94 7.45
N ASP A 99 3.85 13.46 8.57
CA ASP A 99 2.68 12.92 9.25
C ASP A 99 1.42 13.05 8.39
N LEU A 100 1.22 14.21 7.78
CA LEU A 100 0.15 14.46 6.81
C LEU A 100 0.23 13.50 5.62
N TRP A 101 1.43 13.25 5.09
CA TRP A 101 1.65 12.29 4.01
C TRP A 101 1.30 10.87 4.42
N LEU A 102 1.73 10.42 5.61
CA LEU A 102 1.43 9.10 6.15
C LEU A 102 -0.06 8.90 6.41
N ILE A 103 -0.75 9.92 6.95
CA ILE A 103 -2.22 9.92 7.13
C ILE A 103 -2.94 9.81 5.79
N GLY A 104 -2.53 10.63 4.80
CA GLY A 104 -3.09 10.60 3.45
C GLY A 104 -2.85 9.26 2.75
N GLY A 105 -1.67 8.68 2.93
CA GLY A 105 -1.31 7.34 2.44
C GLY A 105 -2.21 6.26 3.05
N ALA A 106 -2.40 6.29 4.38
CA ALA A 106 -3.24 5.32 5.09
C ALA A 106 -4.69 5.27 4.56
N GLU A 107 -5.25 6.42 4.17
CA GLU A 107 -6.60 6.50 3.58
C GLU A 107 -6.70 5.87 2.18
N ARG A 108 -5.59 5.76 1.44
CA ARG A 108 -5.56 5.05 0.14
C ARG A 108 -5.59 3.53 0.30
N PHE A 109 -5.13 3.02 1.45
CA PHE A 109 -5.05 1.58 1.76
C PHE A 109 -6.26 1.06 2.56
N ARG A 110 -7.48 1.58 2.34
CA ARG A 110 -8.70 1.13 3.05
C ARG A 110 -8.98 -0.38 2.94
N ARG A 111 -8.54 -1.02 1.87
CA ARG A 111 -8.70 -2.47 1.62
C ARG A 111 -7.65 -3.33 2.33
N ASP A 112 -6.58 -2.73 2.84
CA ASP A 112 -5.55 -3.39 3.66
C ASP A 112 -5.55 -2.75 5.06
N PRO A 113 -6.32 -3.30 6.02
CA PRO A 113 -6.44 -2.72 7.35
C PRO A 113 -5.14 -2.81 8.16
N GLU A 114 -4.26 -3.78 7.87
CA GLU A 114 -2.99 -3.92 8.59
C GLU A 114 -2.01 -2.82 8.20
N LEU A 115 -1.83 -2.60 6.89
CA LEU A 115 -0.96 -1.55 6.37
C LEU A 115 -1.49 -0.16 6.76
N ARG A 116 -2.80 0.06 6.65
CA ARG A 116 -3.45 1.31 7.09
C ARG A 116 -3.16 1.58 8.57
N ARG A 117 -3.26 0.56 9.42
CA ARG A 117 -2.97 0.70 10.86
C ARG A 117 -1.49 1.02 11.12
N ALA A 118 -0.58 0.38 10.40
CA ALA A 118 0.86 0.62 10.52
C ALA A 118 1.21 2.07 10.16
N LEU A 119 0.71 2.57 9.01
CA LEU A 119 0.94 3.95 8.57
C LEU A 119 0.40 4.98 9.58
N LEU A 120 -0.80 4.76 10.12
CA LEU A 120 -1.38 5.63 11.14
C LEU A 120 -0.68 5.53 12.50
N ALA A 121 0.03 4.44 12.79
CA ALA A 121 0.81 4.30 14.00
C ALA A 121 2.10 5.13 13.90
N VAL A 122 2.77 5.07 12.75
CA VAL A 122 3.97 5.89 12.48
C VAL A 122 3.62 7.39 12.48
N ALA A 123 2.53 7.78 11.82
CA ALA A 123 2.11 9.18 11.74
C ALA A 123 1.69 9.82 13.08
N ARG A 124 1.49 9.01 14.12
CA ARG A 124 1.12 9.47 15.47
C ARG A 124 2.28 9.40 16.46
N HIS A 125 3.42 8.90 16.03
CA HIS A 125 4.61 8.84 16.87
C HIS A 125 5.23 10.24 16.94
N GLU A 126 5.76 10.62 18.11
CA GLU A 126 6.38 11.95 18.32
C GLU A 126 7.57 12.19 17.37
N ASP A 127 8.26 11.11 16.98
CA ASP A 127 9.32 11.13 15.98
C ASP A 127 8.99 10.14 14.84
N SER A 128 8.09 10.54 13.94
CA SER A 128 7.67 9.72 12.80
C SER A 128 8.80 9.50 11.80
N ARG A 129 9.70 10.49 11.66
CA ARG A 129 10.90 10.40 10.83
C ARG A 129 11.86 9.34 11.35
N GLY A 130 12.14 9.35 12.64
CA GLY A 130 12.99 8.36 13.29
C GLY A 130 12.46 6.94 13.14
N CYS A 131 11.14 6.74 13.18
CA CYS A 131 10.54 5.43 12.90
C CYS A 131 10.86 4.90 11.51
N LEU A 132 10.84 5.75 10.48
CA LEU A 132 11.16 5.34 9.11
C LEU A 132 12.66 5.06 8.92
N LEU A 133 13.53 5.87 9.53
CA LEU A 133 14.98 5.63 9.53
C LEU A 133 15.37 4.37 10.31
N LEU A 134 14.65 4.07 11.39
CA LEU A 134 14.80 2.81 12.12
C LEU A 134 14.39 1.63 11.23
N LEU A 135 13.28 1.76 10.49
CA LEU A 135 12.83 0.73 9.56
C LEU A 135 13.87 0.49 8.45
N GLU A 136 14.45 1.55 7.87
CA GLU A 136 15.59 1.45 6.95
C GLU A 136 16.74 0.66 7.57
N SER A 137 17.20 1.04 8.76
CA SER A 137 18.31 0.37 9.46
C SER A 137 18.03 -1.12 9.72
N VAL A 138 16.78 -1.45 10.04
CA VAL A 138 16.33 -2.83 10.23
C VAL A 138 16.37 -3.63 8.93
N LEU A 139 15.96 -3.02 7.82
CA LEU A 139 15.94 -3.65 6.50
C LEU A 139 17.35 -3.80 5.90
N GLU A 140 18.27 -2.90 6.21
CA GLU A 140 19.69 -3.02 5.84
C GLU A 140 20.42 -4.13 6.61
N THR A 141 19.94 -4.47 7.80
CA THR A 141 20.54 -5.53 8.61
C THR A 141 20.00 -6.91 8.17
N PRO A 142 20.84 -7.79 7.59
CA PRO A 142 20.37 -9.06 7.06
C PRO A 142 19.71 -9.93 8.12
N SER A 143 18.58 -10.55 7.78
CA SER A 143 17.81 -11.45 8.67
C SER A 143 17.18 -10.79 9.91
N LEU A 144 17.38 -9.49 10.16
CA LEU A 144 16.85 -8.83 11.35
C LEU A 144 15.34 -8.58 11.23
N ALA A 145 14.88 -8.13 10.06
CA ALA A 145 13.48 -7.88 9.81
C ALA A 145 12.63 -9.15 9.98
N GLU A 146 13.08 -10.28 9.44
CA GLU A 146 12.40 -11.57 9.53
C GLU A 146 12.30 -12.05 10.98
N ARG A 147 13.41 -11.96 11.75
CA ARG A 147 13.44 -12.32 13.17
C ARG A 147 12.52 -11.42 14.00
N LEU A 148 12.52 -10.11 13.75
CA LEU A 148 11.63 -9.18 14.43
C LEU A 148 10.17 -9.47 14.10
N LEU A 149 9.85 -9.81 12.85
CA LEU A 149 8.50 -10.18 12.46
C LEU A 149 8.04 -11.49 13.14
N GLU A 150 8.90 -12.52 13.19
CA GLU A 150 8.59 -13.76 13.90
C GLU A 150 8.32 -13.54 15.39
N LEU A 151 9.08 -12.64 16.03
CA LEU A 151 8.94 -12.32 17.45
C LEU A 151 7.73 -11.43 17.75
N LEU A 152 7.51 -10.38 16.95
CA LEU A 152 6.50 -9.34 17.22
C LEU A 152 5.12 -9.69 16.63
N ARG A 153 5.08 -10.51 15.58
CA ARG A 153 3.85 -11.01 14.95
C ARG A 153 3.91 -12.54 14.89
N PRO A 154 3.80 -13.22 16.05
CA PRO A 154 3.77 -14.67 16.05
C PRO A 154 2.52 -15.11 15.26
N VAL A 155 2.75 -15.74 14.11
CA VAL A 155 1.68 -16.46 13.42
C VAL A 155 1.16 -17.47 14.44
N PRO A 156 -0.14 -17.51 14.75
CA PRO A 156 -0.68 -18.57 15.57
C PRO A 156 -0.38 -19.86 14.81
N LYS A 157 0.65 -20.60 15.24
CA LYS A 157 0.82 -22.00 14.87
C LYS A 157 -0.51 -22.60 15.22
N LEU A 158 -1.30 -22.96 14.19
CA LEU A 158 -2.49 -23.77 14.33
C LEU A 158 -2.12 -24.80 15.37
N ALA A 159 -2.75 -24.70 16.54
CA ALA A 159 -2.57 -25.68 17.57
C ALA A 159 -3.02 -26.96 16.91
N THR A 160 -2.06 -27.77 16.47
CA THR A 160 -2.25 -29.18 16.21
C THR A 160 -2.78 -29.66 17.54
N ARG A 161 -4.10 -29.75 17.66
CA ARG A 161 -4.75 -30.42 18.77
C ARG A 161 -3.99 -31.74 18.85
N PRO A 162 -3.26 -32.05 19.94
CA PRO A 162 -2.87 -33.43 20.14
C PRO A 162 -4.19 -34.19 20.07
N LEU A 163 -4.29 -35.17 19.16
CA LEU A 163 -5.43 -36.08 19.15
C LEU A 163 -5.52 -36.60 20.58
N ALA A 164 -6.50 -36.09 21.32
CA ALA A 164 -6.83 -36.61 22.62
C ALA A 164 -7.15 -38.08 22.38
N LEU A 165 -6.40 -38.92 23.07
CA LEU A 165 -6.57 -40.37 23.14
C LEU A 165 -8.07 -40.68 23.19
N VAL A 166 -8.53 -41.42 22.17
CA VAL A 166 -9.84 -42.05 22.19
C VAL A 166 -9.77 -43.09 23.30
N GLU A 167 -10.28 -42.75 24.49
CA GLU A 167 -10.60 -43.76 25.51
C GLU A 167 -11.82 -44.57 25.04
N PRO A 168 -11.84 -45.89 25.27
CA PRO A 168 -12.90 -46.74 24.77
C PRO A 168 -14.20 -46.45 25.52
N ALA A 169 -15.28 -46.43 24.76
CA ALA A 169 -16.64 -46.22 25.24
C ALA A 169 -16.98 -47.15 26.42
N ALA A 170 -17.29 -46.55 27.56
CA ALA A 170 -18.01 -47.22 28.64
C ALA A 170 -19.47 -47.42 28.19
N GLU A 171 -19.73 -48.61 27.68
CA GLU A 171 -21.06 -49.12 27.38
C GLU A 171 -21.84 -49.25 28.71
N SER A 172 -22.88 -48.43 28.85
CA SER A 172 -23.82 -48.51 29.96
C SER A 172 -25.14 -49.08 29.47
N ALA A 173 -25.39 -50.33 29.84
CA ALA A 173 -26.70 -50.96 29.91
C ALA A 173 -26.56 -52.19 30.82
N SER A 174 -27.42 -52.54 31.76
CA SER A 174 -28.60 -51.93 32.35
C SER A 174 -29.06 -52.87 33.49
N VAL A 175 -29.82 -52.33 34.45
CA VAL A 175 -30.91 -53.00 35.21
C VAL A 175 -30.63 -53.78 36.52
N SER A 176 -31.42 -53.39 37.53
CA SER A 176 -31.88 -54.12 38.74
C SER A 176 -30.90 -54.25 39.91
N LYS A 177 -31.23 -54.00 41.19
CA LYS A 177 -32.52 -53.90 41.89
C LYS A 177 -32.32 -53.27 43.28
N ARG A 178 -33.32 -52.50 43.71
CA ARG A 178 -33.87 -52.33 45.08
C ARG A 178 -32.96 -52.03 46.28
N VAL A 179 -33.16 -50.80 46.76
CA VAL A 179 -33.28 -50.37 48.16
C VAL A 179 -33.82 -51.47 49.09
N THR A 180 -33.11 -51.75 50.18
CA THR A 180 -33.72 -52.01 51.50
C THR A 180 -32.80 -51.54 52.64
N LYS A 181 -33.37 -50.70 53.51
CA LYS A 181 -32.82 -50.19 54.77
C LYS A 181 -32.45 -51.31 55.76
N LYS A 182 -31.27 -51.16 56.37
CA LYS A 182 -30.94 -51.23 57.82
C LYS A 182 -31.96 -51.94 58.75
N LYS A 183 -31.56 -53.04 59.40
CA LYS A 183 -31.58 -53.19 60.88
C LYS A 183 -30.97 -54.52 61.37
N SER A 184 -29.97 -54.34 62.24
CA SER A 184 -29.57 -55.13 63.41
C SER A 184 -30.50 -56.21 63.95
N GLY A 185 -29.93 -57.37 64.31
CA GLY A 185 -30.44 -58.28 65.35
C GLY A 185 -29.94 -59.73 65.22
N PRO A 186 -29.62 -60.48 66.30
CA PRO A 186 -28.53 -61.48 66.29
C PRO A 186 -28.97 -62.97 66.43
N ARG A 187 -28.00 -63.88 66.19
CA ARG A 187 -27.76 -65.22 66.81
C ARG A 187 -28.96 -66.13 67.09
N THR A 188 -28.98 -67.37 66.55
CA THR A 188 -28.57 -68.63 67.24
C THR A 188 -29.01 -69.89 66.47
N LYS A 189 -28.13 -70.92 66.55
CA LYS A 189 -28.28 -72.37 66.38
C LYS A 189 -28.76 -72.94 65.04
#